data_AF-A0A7S1VGC3-F1
#
_entry.id   AF-A0A7S1VGC3-F1
#
_cell.length_a   1.000
_cell.length_b   1.000
_cell.length_c   1.000
_cell.angle_alpha   90.00
_cell.angle_beta   90.00
_cell.angle_gamma   90.00
#
_symmetry.space_group_name_H-M   'P 1'
#
loop_
_entity.id
_entity.type
_entity.pdbx_description
1 polymer ?
#
loop_
_entity_poly.entity_id
_entity_poly.type
_entity_poly.pdbx_seq_one_letter_code
_entity_poly.pdbx_strand_id
1 'polypeptide(L)'
;PPPPPPPAVTAKVMVKVTPWTVPRASSLPGGDPFESIVPVAVKMAVVEYVERKRSLVAPAFAAADEQSDLLKGCLASMSLPGALDALSTTKAESATSTVPPELRAKATTVANEGGVAALYDVLDDIVTARERAMALHDEVIDLLDGEEAADSARRERWGNRWPRSPSHALAAGLRREAAKLVGNLEHARKSDAIVRKTFDDAVDQLTLLSGPAADLAAAIPSATVSPDAHSPALRRAVTDLRAALSAVDSIVSRRHNLRQQLSDGEEDESAQVQKALLEADTEEDYPAIFDDALAPHRQTVAALQALGDEQETVLENLSRANDVFTDATRGLGDSSGRTKALQALETAHGTWRTLRDHTREGAKFYQEITKMLESLKERATTFVHGRDTELKELEAALEYHPAQPQPSHQPSYQQQPPPQHAPYQPSYQQQPYFPAAPPP
;
A
#
# COMPACT_ATOMS: atom_id res chain seq x y z
N PRO A 1 77.90 -58.51 -24.69
CA PRO A 1 76.79 -57.52 -24.72
C PRO A 1 75.57 -58.05 -23.95
N PRO A 2 74.99 -57.25 -23.03
CA PRO A 2 73.76 -57.63 -22.33
C PRO A 2 72.57 -57.65 -23.30
N PRO A 3 71.52 -58.46 -23.04
CA PRO A 3 70.34 -58.53 -23.90
C PRO A 3 69.57 -57.19 -23.89
N PRO A 4 68.92 -56.82 -25.01
CA PRO A 4 68.16 -55.59 -25.09
C PRO A 4 66.98 -55.60 -24.10
N PRO A 5 66.60 -54.44 -23.55
CA PRO A 5 65.50 -54.35 -22.59
C PRO A 5 64.17 -54.78 -23.24
N PRO A 6 63.26 -55.44 -22.48
CA PRO A 6 61.98 -55.88 -23.01
C PRO A 6 61.10 -54.68 -23.42
N PRO A 7 60.18 -54.86 -24.38
CA PRO A 7 59.29 -53.79 -24.84
C PRO A 7 58.38 -53.32 -23.69
N ALA A 8 58.16 -52.00 -23.64
CA ALA A 8 57.34 -51.38 -22.60
C ALA A 8 55.90 -51.92 -22.63
N VAL A 9 55.41 -52.36 -21.47
CA VAL A 9 54.04 -52.85 -21.31
C VAL A 9 53.09 -51.65 -21.28
N THR A 10 52.20 -51.54 -22.26
CA THR A 10 51.16 -50.51 -22.31
C THR A 10 50.06 -50.84 -21.30
N ALA A 11 49.97 -50.05 -20.23
CA ALA A 11 48.90 -50.19 -19.24
C ALA A 11 47.55 -49.79 -19.85
N LYS A 12 46.56 -50.69 -19.74
CA LYS A 12 45.17 -50.40 -20.14
C LYS A 12 44.40 -49.93 -18.91
N VAL A 13 43.94 -48.68 -18.92
CA VAL A 13 43.18 -48.10 -17.82
C VAL A 13 41.82 -48.81 -17.73
N MET A 14 41.58 -49.53 -16.63
CA MET A 14 40.34 -50.29 -16.40
C MET A 14 39.34 -49.59 -15.46
N VAL A 15 39.68 -48.40 -14.97
CA VAL A 15 38.86 -47.66 -14.01
C VAL A 15 38.62 -46.26 -14.55
N LYS A 16 37.35 -45.84 -14.56
CA LYS A 16 36.96 -44.45 -14.81
C LYS A 16 36.68 -43.77 -13.47
N VAL A 17 37.21 -42.56 -13.30
CA VAL A 17 36.83 -41.70 -12.17
C VAL A 17 35.33 -41.43 -12.33
N THR A 18 34.54 -41.84 -11.33
CA THR A 18 33.12 -41.51 -11.30
C THR A 18 33.01 -40.05 -10.85
N PRO A 19 32.44 -39.14 -11.65
CA PRO A 19 32.26 -37.76 -11.24
C PRO A 19 31.45 -37.72 -9.95
N TRP A 20 31.93 -36.98 -8.96
CA TRP A 20 31.13 -36.70 -7.78
C TRP A 20 29.95 -35.82 -8.21
N THR A 21 28.76 -36.39 -8.20
CA THR A 21 27.51 -35.64 -8.33
C THR A 21 26.88 -35.53 -6.95
N VAL A 22 26.48 -34.31 -6.58
CA VAL A 22 25.72 -34.11 -5.34
C VAL A 22 24.48 -35.00 -5.42
N PRO A 23 24.21 -35.86 -4.43
CA PRO A 23 23.03 -36.71 -4.43
C PRO A 23 21.80 -35.80 -4.57
N ARG A 24 20.98 -36.00 -5.61
CA ARG A 24 19.69 -35.28 -5.73
C ARG A 24 18.85 -35.61 -4.49
N ALA A 25 18.11 -34.65 -3.94
CA ALA A 25 17.25 -34.80 -2.76
C ALA A 25 16.45 -36.12 -2.72
N SER A 26 16.00 -36.59 -3.89
CA SER A 26 15.29 -37.87 -4.11
C SER A 26 16.09 -39.15 -3.84
N SER A 27 17.40 -39.06 -3.59
CA SER A 27 18.28 -40.18 -3.26
C SER A 27 18.55 -40.33 -1.76
N LEU A 28 18.05 -39.40 -0.94
CA LEU A 28 18.09 -39.50 0.52
C LEU A 28 16.95 -40.40 1.02
N PRO A 29 17.20 -41.35 1.95
CA PRO A 29 16.13 -42.12 2.57
C PRO A 29 15.22 -41.17 3.37
N GLY A 30 14.00 -40.95 2.88
CA GLY A 30 13.03 -40.02 3.48
C GLY A 30 12.87 -38.67 2.77
N GLY A 31 13.57 -38.43 1.66
CA GLY A 31 13.57 -37.14 0.96
C GLY A 31 14.52 -36.12 1.61
N ASP A 32 14.58 -34.91 1.05
CA ASP A 32 15.35 -33.82 1.66
C ASP A 32 14.51 -33.16 2.78
N PRO A 33 14.96 -33.19 4.05
CA PRO A 33 14.25 -32.53 5.14
C PRO A 33 14.14 -31.00 4.98
N PHE A 34 14.87 -30.43 4.03
CA PHE A 34 14.89 -29.00 3.73
C PHE A 34 14.26 -28.66 2.37
N GLU A 35 13.55 -29.59 1.74
CA GLU A 35 12.87 -29.37 0.45
C GLU A 35 11.92 -28.15 0.49
N SER A 36 11.32 -27.87 1.64
CA SER A 36 10.45 -26.70 1.84
C SER A 36 11.20 -25.40 2.22
N ILE A 37 12.51 -25.45 2.42
CA ILE A 37 13.31 -24.27 2.78
C ILE A 37 13.78 -23.54 1.53
N VAL A 38 13.31 -22.31 1.38
CA VAL A 38 13.75 -21.40 0.32
C VAL A 38 15.15 -20.86 0.63
N PRO A 39 16.13 -20.99 -0.28
CA PRO A 39 17.48 -20.43 -0.11
C PRO A 39 17.47 -18.94 0.17
N VAL A 40 18.43 -18.47 0.96
CA VAL A 40 18.56 -17.04 1.32
C VAL A 40 18.79 -16.16 0.09
N ALA A 41 19.60 -16.62 -0.87
CA ALA A 41 19.84 -15.91 -2.12
C ALA A 41 18.53 -15.63 -2.88
N VAL A 42 17.65 -16.63 -2.98
CA VAL A 42 16.32 -16.49 -3.61
C VAL A 42 15.45 -15.49 -2.85
N LYS A 43 15.43 -15.54 -1.50
CA LYS A 43 14.66 -14.56 -0.71
C LYS A 43 15.13 -13.12 -0.95
N MET A 44 16.45 -12.91 -1.00
CA MET A 44 17.02 -11.59 -1.28
C MET A 44 16.70 -11.14 -2.70
N ALA A 45 16.74 -12.04 -3.67
CA ALA A 45 16.37 -11.78 -5.05
C ALA A 45 14.88 -11.41 -5.22
N VAL A 46 13.98 -12.03 -4.45
CA VAL A 46 12.55 -11.63 -4.42
C VAL A 46 12.39 -10.20 -3.88
N VAL A 47 13.11 -9.86 -2.79
CA VAL A 47 13.10 -8.48 -2.25
C VAL A 47 13.62 -7.49 -3.29
N GLU A 48 14.69 -7.83 -4.01
CA GLU A 48 15.23 -7.00 -5.09
C GLU A 48 14.22 -6.81 -6.22
N TYR A 49 13.53 -7.87 -6.64
CA TYR A 49 12.46 -7.80 -7.64
C TYR A 49 11.35 -6.84 -7.23
N VAL A 50 10.86 -6.95 -5.99
CA VAL A 50 9.81 -6.06 -5.45
C VAL A 50 10.27 -4.61 -5.48
N GLU A 51 11.52 -4.31 -5.12
CA GLU A 51 12.05 -2.96 -5.16
C GLU A 51 12.21 -2.42 -6.60
N ARG A 52 12.61 -3.28 -7.55
CA ARG A 52 12.66 -2.93 -8.98
C ARG A 52 11.27 -2.62 -9.54
N LYS A 53 10.25 -3.43 -9.20
CA LYS A 53 8.85 -3.18 -9.55
C LYS A 53 8.39 -1.84 -8.98
N ARG A 54 8.63 -1.60 -7.69
CA ARG A 54 8.29 -0.33 -7.03
C ARG A 54 8.93 0.86 -7.72
N SER A 55 10.22 0.76 -8.05
CA SER A 55 10.98 1.81 -8.74
C SER A 55 10.45 2.09 -10.16
N LEU A 56 9.83 1.10 -10.80
CA LEU A 56 9.19 1.25 -12.11
C LEU A 56 7.78 1.88 -11.99
N VAL A 57 6.97 1.43 -11.03
CA VAL A 57 5.55 1.77 -10.93
C VAL A 57 5.31 3.09 -10.21
N ALA A 58 6.03 3.37 -9.12
CA ALA A 58 5.77 4.56 -8.30
C ALA A 58 5.91 5.89 -9.07
N PRO A 59 6.94 6.10 -9.93
CA PRO A 59 7.01 7.30 -10.75
C PRO A 59 5.87 7.42 -11.76
N ALA A 60 5.41 6.29 -12.31
CA ALA A 60 4.30 6.27 -13.26
C ALA A 60 2.97 6.66 -12.59
N PHE A 61 2.75 6.24 -11.35
CA PHE A 61 1.60 6.68 -10.56
C PHE A 61 1.65 8.18 -10.27
N ALA A 62 2.81 8.69 -9.81
CA ALA A 62 2.97 10.12 -9.55
C ALA A 62 2.68 10.98 -10.79
N ALA A 63 3.20 10.59 -11.95
CA ALA A 63 2.93 11.29 -13.22
C ALA A 63 1.44 11.23 -13.61
N ALA A 64 0.78 10.10 -13.41
CA ALA A 64 -0.65 9.96 -13.71
C ALA A 64 -1.54 10.77 -12.75
N ASP A 65 -1.12 10.96 -11.50
CA ASP A 65 -1.81 11.82 -10.54
C ASP A 65 -1.66 13.30 -10.92
N GLU A 66 -0.44 13.74 -11.26
CA GLU A 66 -0.20 15.10 -11.78
C GLU A 66 -1.03 15.41 -13.04
N GLN A 67 -1.08 14.48 -13.99
CA GLN A 67 -1.90 14.62 -15.19
C GLN A 67 -3.40 14.68 -14.88
N SER A 68 -3.86 13.91 -13.90
CA SER A 68 -5.26 13.95 -13.47
C SER A 68 -5.62 15.28 -12.83
N ASP A 69 -4.71 15.85 -12.04
CA ASP A 69 -4.93 17.15 -11.40
C ASP A 69 -4.88 18.31 -12.40
N LEU A 70 -3.99 18.26 -13.39
CA LEU A 70 -3.97 19.20 -14.50
C LEU A 70 -5.31 19.16 -15.27
N LEU A 71 -5.81 17.96 -15.59
CA LEU A 71 -7.09 17.78 -16.27
C LEU A 71 -8.25 18.36 -15.46
N LYS A 72 -8.32 18.06 -14.16
CA LYS A 72 -9.34 18.64 -13.25
C LYS A 72 -9.24 20.16 -13.20
N GLY A 73 -8.02 20.71 -13.13
CA GLY A 73 -7.77 22.15 -13.14
C GLY A 73 -8.26 22.83 -14.43
N CYS A 74 -8.02 22.22 -15.58
CA CYS A 74 -8.53 22.68 -16.87
C CYS A 74 -10.06 22.65 -16.94
N LEU A 75 -10.70 21.56 -16.51
CA LEU A 75 -12.17 21.49 -16.47
C LEU A 75 -12.76 22.56 -15.54
N ALA A 76 -12.15 22.74 -14.37
CA ALA A 76 -12.58 23.72 -13.39
C ALA A 76 -12.47 25.16 -13.91
N SER A 77 -11.36 25.51 -14.58
CA SER A 77 -11.15 26.84 -15.14
C SER A 77 -12.12 27.17 -16.28
N MET A 78 -12.57 26.15 -17.03
CA MET A 78 -13.61 26.27 -18.06
C MET A 78 -15.05 26.18 -17.50
N SER A 79 -15.22 25.96 -16.19
CA SER A 79 -16.52 25.70 -15.56
C SER A 79 -17.29 24.51 -16.14
N LEU A 80 -16.56 23.50 -16.64
CA LEU A 80 -17.10 22.28 -17.24
C LEU A 80 -17.13 21.14 -16.22
N PRO A 81 -18.11 20.21 -16.32
CA PRO A 81 -19.21 20.17 -17.29
C PRO A 81 -20.39 21.12 -16.97
N GLY A 82 -20.36 21.81 -15.83
CA GLY A 82 -21.49 22.61 -15.32
C GLY A 82 -22.05 23.65 -16.30
N ALA A 83 -21.20 24.30 -17.10
CA ALA A 83 -21.63 25.31 -18.08
C ALA A 83 -22.48 24.70 -19.20
N LEU A 84 -22.16 23.48 -19.63
CA LEU A 84 -22.90 22.75 -20.66
C LEU A 84 -24.28 22.30 -20.15
N ASP A 85 -24.34 21.83 -18.91
CA ASP A 85 -25.57 21.36 -18.28
C ASP A 85 -26.54 22.48 -17.92
N ALA A 86 -26.02 23.68 -17.63
CA ALA A 86 -26.83 24.86 -17.44
C ALA A 86 -27.67 25.20 -18.70
N LEU A 87 -27.15 24.90 -19.89
CA LEU A 87 -27.81 25.16 -21.18
C LEU A 87 -28.74 24.03 -21.65
N SER A 88 -28.38 22.77 -21.38
CA SER A 88 -29.15 21.59 -21.83
C SER A 88 -30.53 21.45 -21.19
N THR A 89 -30.73 22.10 -20.03
CA THR A 89 -31.94 22.07 -19.21
C THR A 89 -32.96 23.15 -19.56
N THR A 90 -32.73 23.92 -20.62
CA THR A 90 -33.66 24.94 -21.14
C THR A 90 -34.86 24.34 -21.91
N LYS A 91 -34.95 23.01 -22.06
CA LYS A 91 -36.18 22.35 -22.54
C LYS A 91 -37.28 22.48 -21.48
N ALA A 92 -38.35 23.17 -21.85
CA ALA A 92 -39.50 23.52 -21.03
C ALA A 92 -40.39 22.32 -20.61
N GLU A 93 -39.86 21.38 -19.81
CA GLU A 93 -40.64 20.25 -19.30
C GLU A 93 -40.50 20.10 -17.78
N SER A 94 -41.38 20.80 -17.06
CA SER A 94 -41.70 20.62 -15.63
C SER A 94 -40.59 20.99 -14.62
N ALA A 95 -41.02 21.45 -13.44
CA ALA A 95 -40.16 21.79 -12.29
C ALA A 95 -39.28 20.63 -11.77
N THR A 96 -39.43 19.43 -12.33
CA THR A 96 -38.59 18.24 -12.11
C THR A 96 -37.38 18.14 -13.06
N SER A 97 -37.34 18.98 -14.11
CA SER A 97 -36.27 19.05 -15.12
C SER A 97 -35.21 20.14 -14.83
N THR A 98 -35.10 20.57 -13.57
CA THR A 98 -34.05 21.50 -13.12
C THR A 98 -32.72 20.80 -12.82
N VAL A 99 -32.71 19.48 -12.61
CA VAL A 99 -31.48 18.70 -12.37
C VAL A 99 -31.09 17.94 -13.65
N PRO A 100 -29.85 18.07 -14.15
CA PRO A 100 -29.34 17.26 -15.25
C PRO A 100 -29.45 15.75 -14.96
N PRO A 101 -29.78 14.91 -15.95
CA PRO A 101 -29.98 13.47 -15.74
C PRO A 101 -28.72 12.75 -15.26
N GLU A 102 -27.54 13.18 -15.71
CA GLU A 102 -26.25 12.61 -15.25
C GLU A 102 -26.00 12.90 -13.77
N LEU A 103 -26.23 14.15 -13.34
CA LEU A 103 -26.10 14.52 -11.93
C LEU A 103 -27.14 13.79 -11.06
N ARG A 104 -28.35 13.58 -11.57
CA ARG A 104 -29.37 12.78 -10.89
C ARG A 104 -28.92 11.33 -10.73
N ALA A 105 -28.32 10.73 -11.76
CA ALA A 105 -27.77 9.38 -11.69
C ALA A 105 -26.65 9.30 -10.65
N LYS A 106 -25.71 10.26 -10.66
CA LYS A 106 -24.63 10.38 -9.66
C LYS A 106 -25.17 10.50 -8.23
N ALA A 107 -26.13 11.40 -7.99
CA ALA A 107 -26.78 11.56 -6.69
C ALA A 107 -27.48 10.26 -6.23
N THR A 108 -28.13 9.55 -7.16
CA THR A 108 -28.76 8.25 -6.87
C THR A 108 -27.73 7.19 -6.47
N THR A 109 -26.58 7.14 -7.16
CA THR A 109 -25.47 6.26 -6.80
C THR A 109 -24.95 6.57 -5.40
N VAL A 110 -24.72 7.84 -5.09
CA VAL A 110 -24.28 8.29 -3.76
C VAL A 110 -25.29 7.89 -2.69
N ALA A 111 -26.59 8.11 -2.91
CA ALA A 111 -27.64 7.72 -1.98
C ALA A 111 -27.70 6.19 -1.77
N ASN A 112 -27.54 5.40 -2.84
CA ASN A 112 -27.51 3.93 -2.76
C ASN A 112 -26.29 3.40 -2.00
N GLU A 113 -25.16 4.10 -2.05
CA GLU A 113 -23.95 3.78 -1.29
C GLU A 113 -23.99 4.35 0.16
N GLY A 114 -25.15 4.80 0.64
CA GLY A 114 -25.36 5.27 2.02
C GLY A 114 -25.11 6.76 2.24
N GLY A 115 -24.80 7.50 1.16
CA GLY A 115 -24.65 8.95 1.18
C GLY A 115 -23.54 9.47 2.08
N VAL A 116 -23.73 10.67 2.61
CA VAL A 116 -22.80 11.31 3.55
C VAL A 116 -22.76 10.60 4.91
N ALA A 117 -23.85 9.93 5.32
CA ALA A 117 -23.92 9.22 6.60
C ALA A 117 -22.95 8.04 6.63
N ALA A 118 -22.87 7.25 5.56
CA ALA A 118 -21.90 6.16 5.46
C ALA A 118 -20.44 6.65 5.56
N LEU A 119 -20.12 7.82 4.99
CA LEU A 119 -18.79 8.42 5.16
C LEU A 119 -18.52 8.84 6.61
N TYR A 120 -19.52 9.42 7.29
CA TYR A 120 -19.43 9.74 8.71
C TYR A 120 -19.15 8.51 9.56
N ASP A 121 -19.90 7.43 9.35
CA ASP A 121 -19.75 6.18 10.10
C ASP A 121 -18.35 5.59 9.93
N VAL A 122 -17.86 5.50 8.69
CA VAL A 122 -16.50 4.97 8.42
C VAL A 122 -15.41 5.87 9.01
N LEU A 123 -15.60 7.20 9.01
CA LEU A 123 -14.65 8.10 9.65
C LEU A 123 -14.61 7.92 11.17
N ASP A 124 -15.74 7.65 11.81
CA ASP A 124 -15.81 7.36 13.25
C ASP A 124 -15.20 6.00 13.59
N ASP A 125 -15.46 5.00 12.74
CA ASP A 125 -14.83 3.67 12.82
C ASP A 125 -13.30 3.77 12.70
N ILE A 126 -12.79 4.62 11.81
CA ILE A 126 -11.34 4.87 11.67
C ILE A 126 -10.76 5.45 12.96
N VAL A 127 -11.44 6.42 13.60
CA VAL A 127 -11.00 6.99 14.88
C VAL A 127 -10.97 5.92 15.96
N THR A 128 -12.03 5.11 16.06
CA THR A 128 -12.13 4.01 17.03
C THR A 128 -11.04 2.97 16.80
N ALA A 129 -10.78 2.60 15.54
CA ALA A 129 -9.76 1.62 15.18
C ALA A 129 -8.35 2.14 15.50
N ARG A 130 -8.08 3.43 15.28
CA ARG A 130 -6.84 4.09 15.69
C ARG A 130 -6.64 4.03 17.20
N GLU A 131 -7.67 4.40 17.97
CA GLU A 131 -7.60 4.36 19.44
C GLU A 131 -7.33 2.95 19.96
N ARG A 132 -7.98 1.93 19.37
CA ARG A 132 -7.71 0.53 19.66
C ARG A 132 -6.26 0.14 19.35
N ALA A 133 -5.75 0.54 18.19
CA ALA A 133 -4.37 0.24 17.80
C ALA A 133 -3.35 0.91 18.74
N MET A 134 -3.59 2.17 19.13
CA MET A 134 -2.75 2.86 20.13
C MET A 134 -2.82 2.16 21.50
N ALA A 135 -4.00 1.77 21.96
CA ALA A 135 -4.15 1.05 23.23
C ALA A 135 -3.40 -0.29 23.22
N LEU A 136 -3.46 -1.05 22.12
CA LEU A 136 -2.69 -2.30 21.98
C LEU A 136 -1.18 -2.05 22.01
N HIS A 137 -0.72 -0.99 21.36
CA HIS A 137 0.68 -0.59 21.42
C HIS A 137 1.10 -0.26 22.86
N ASP A 138 0.32 0.55 23.56
CA ASP A 138 0.63 0.97 24.93
C ASP A 138 0.63 -0.23 25.89
N GLU A 139 -0.32 -1.17 25.74
CA GLU A 139 -0.31 -2.44 26.48
C GLU A 139 0.96 -3.28 26.22
N VAL A 140 1.47 -3.31 24.98
CA VAL A 140 2.75 -3.99 24.67
C VAL A 140 3.90 -3.32 25.41
N ILE A 141 3.98 -1.99 25.38
CA ILE A 141 5.05 -1.25 26.06
C ILE A 141 4.96 -1.44 27.57
N ASP A 142 3.77 -1.34 28.16
CA ASP A 142 3.55 -1.55 29.59
C ASP A 142 3.96 -2.95 30.05
N LEU A 143 3.66 -3.99 29.25
CA LEU A 143 4.09 -5.36 29.53
C LEU A 143 5.62 -5.49 29.57
N LEU A 144 6.31 -4.87 28.61
CA LEU A 144 7.77 -4.93 28.52
C LEU A 144 8.45 -4.08 29.61
N ASP A 145 7.92 -2.89 29.89
CA ASP A 145 8.41 -2.00 30.94
C ASP A 145 8.21 -2.60 32.34
N GLY A 146 7.05 -3.22 32.57
CA GLY A 146 6.75 -3.92 33.82
C GLY A 146 7.71 -5.08 34.09
N GLU A 147 8.02 -5.88 33.07
CA GLU A 147 8.98 -6.97 33.18
C GLU A 147 10.41 -6.45 33.42
N GLU A 148 10.82 -5.40 32.71
CA GLU A 148 12.15 -4.81 32.86
C GLU A 148 12.36 -4.18 34.24
N ALA A 149 11.34 -3.49 34.77
CA ALA A 149 11.35 -2.95 36.12
C ALA A 149 11.46 -4.07 37.16
N ALA A 150 10.72 -5.16 36.98
CA ALA A 150 10.75 -6.31 37.87
C ALA A 150 12.11 -7.05 37.83
N ASP A 151 12.75 -7.18 36.67
CA ASP A 151 14.11 -7.73 36.54
C ASP A 151 15.15 -6.81 37.21
N SER A 152 15.02 -5.50 37.01
CA SER A 152 15.94 -4.50 37.59
C SER A 152 15.89 -4.49 39.12
N ALA A 153 14.70 -4.48 39.72
CA ALA A 153 14.53 -4.52 41.17
C ALA A 153 15.13 -5.79 41.80
N ARG A 154 15.04 -6.94 41.11
CA ARG A 154 15.61 -8.20 41.59
C ARG A 154 17.12 -8.26 41.41
N ARG A 155 17.64 -7.73 40.31
CA ARG A 155 19.08 -7.57 40.11
C ARG A 155 19.70 -6.72 41.22
N GLU A 156 19.02 -5.67 41.66
CA GLU A 156 19.43 -4.85 42.80
C GLU A 156 19.40 -5.66 44.11
N ARG A 157 18.33 -6.42 44.37
CA ARG A 157 18.18 -7.25 45.58
C ARG A 157 19.22 -8.37 45.69
N TRP A 158 19.52 -9.07 44.60
CA TRP A 158 20.34 -10.29 44.60
C TRP A 158 21.78 -10.07 44.14
N GLY A 159 22.09 -8.92 43.52
CA GLY A 159 23.43 -8.55 43.06
C GLY A 159 24.06 -9.61 42.16
N ASN A 160 25.29 -10.03 42.47
CA ASN A 160 26.01 -11.06 41.73
C ASN A 160 25.34 -12.44 41.71
N ARG A 161 24.31 -12.70 42.53
CA ARG A 161 23.53 -13.95 42.51
C ARG A 161 22.42 -13.95 41.46
N TRP A 162 22.30 -12.90 40.66
CA TRP A 162 21.33 -12.79 39.57
C TRP A 162 22.01 -13.00 38.20
N PRO A 163 22.22 -14.25 37.74
CA PRO A 163 22.98 -14.54 36.52
C PRO A 163 22.20 -14.29 35.22
N ARG A 164 21.00 -13.72 35.27
CA ARG A 164 20.11 -13.56 34.11
C ARG A 164 20.50 -12.37 33.24
N SER A 165 20.45 -12.59 31.93
CA SER A 165 20.58 -11.52 30.93
C SER A 165 19.58 -10.39 31.19
N PRO A 166 19.99 -9.12 31.01
CA PRO A 166 19.08 -7.98 31.17
C PRO A 166 17.88 -8.04 30.25
N SER A 167 16.72 -7.77 30.82
CA SER A 167 15.45 -7.75 30.11
C SER A 167 15.44 -6.85 28.87
N HIS A 168 16.00 -5.64 28.97
CA HIS A 168 16.06 -4.70 27.84
C HIS A 168 16.78 -5.28 26.61
N ALA A 169 17.81 -6.11 26.82
CA ALA A 169 18.57 -6.70 25.73
C ALA A 169 17.78 -7.80 25.01
N LEU A 170 16.99 -8.58 25.77
CA LEU A 170 16.13 -9.63 25.21
C LEU A 170 14.87 -9.07 24.56
N ALA A 171 14.28 -8.01 25.14
CA ALA A 171 13.09 -7.33 24.63
C ALA A 171 13.38 -6.38 23.46
N ALA A 172 14.66 -6.12 23.13
CA ALA A 172 15.05 -5.14 22.12
C ALA A 172 14.40 -5.35 20.75
N GLY A 173 14.19 -6.60 20.34
CA GLY A 173 13.49 -6.93 19.09
C GLY A 173 12.01 -6.50 19.12
N LEU A 174 11.30 -6.85 20.19
CA LEU A 174 9.89 -6.50 20.40
C LEU A 174 9.70 -4.98 20.48
N ARG A 175 10.59 -4.27 21.20
CA ARG A 175 10.56 -2.81 21.30
C ARG A 175 10.81 -2.13 19.95
N ARG A 176 11.74 -2.65 19.14
CA ARG A 176 12.01 -2.11 17.80
C ARG A 176 10.81 -2.28 16.88
N GLU A 177 10.13 -3.41 16.97
CA GLU A 177 8.91 -3.66 16.20
C GLU A 177 7.76 -2.76 16.65
N ALA A 178 7.54 -2.61 17.96
CA ALA A 178 6.57 -1.65 18.52
C ALA A 178 6.83 -0.22 18.03
N ALA A 179 8.09 0.22 18.07
CA ALA A 179 8.52 1.54 17.58
C ALA A 179 8.24 1.74 16.08
N LYS A 180 8.38 0.69 15.27
CA LYS A 180 8.05 0.73 13.84
C LYS A 180 6.54 0.88 13.62
N LEU A 181 5.73 0.10 14.34
CA LEU A 181 4.27 0.13 14.22
C LEU A 181 3.69 1.47 14.68
N VAL A 182 4.16 2.05 15.79
CA VAL A 182 3.71 3.38 16.22
C VAL A 182 4.15 4.48 15.25
N GLY A 183 5.34 4.36 14.63
CA GLY A 183 5.75 5.25 13.56
C GLY A 183 4.77 5.24 12.39
N ASN A 184 4.31 4.06 11.97
CA ASN A 184 3.29 3.93 10.93
C ASN A 184 1.93 4.52 11.35
N LEU A 185 1.50 4.35 12.61
CA LEU A 185 0.28 4.97 13.14
C LEU A 185 0.36 6.49 13.10
N GLU A 186 1.50 7.09 13.45
CA GLU A 186 1.70 8.54 13.39
C GLU A 186 1.71 9.09 11.95
N HIS A 187 2.19 8.29 10.99
CA HIS A 187 2.05 8.62 9.57
C HIS A 187 0.58 8.58 9.12
N ALA A 188 -0.13 7.51 9.43
CA ALA A 188 -1.55 7.36 9.09
C ALA A 188 -2.41 8.48 9.70
N ARG A 189 -2.12 8.89 10.95
CA ARG A 189 -2.78 10.01 11.61
C ARG A 189 -2.74 11.31 10.79
N LYS A 190 -1.65 11.58 10.07
CA LYS A 190 -1.54 12.77 9.22
C LYS A 190 -2.45 12.65 7.99
N SER A 191 -2.48 11.48 7.35
CA SER A 191 -3.39 11.20 6.23
C SER A 191 -4.85 11.28 6.67
N ASP A 192 -5.21 10.73 7.83
CA ASP A 192 -6.56 10.82 8.40
C ASP A 192 -6.99 12.27 8.62
N ALA A 193 -6.07 13.14 9.06
CA ALA A 193 -6.37 14.56 9.25
C ALA A 193 -6.66 15.28 7.93
N ILE A 194 -5.98 14.90 6.84
CA ILE A 194 -6.23 15.44 5.49
C ILE A 194 -7.60 14.98 4.99
N VAL A 195 -7.91 13.69 5.13
CA VAL A 195 -9.21 13.12 4.75
C VAL A 195 -10.34 13.78 5.56
N ARG A 196 -10.16 13.91 6.88
CA ARG A 196 -11.15 14.55 7.75
C ARG A 196 -11.39 16.00 7.39
N LYS A 197 -10.32 16.78 7.15
CA LYS A 197 -10.44 18.17 6.71
C LYS A 197 -11.19 18.27 5.37
N THR A 198 -10.84 17.41 4.41
CA THR A 198 -11.49 17.37 3.09
C THR A 198 -12.98 17.05 3.21
N PHE A 199 -13.34 16.17 4.15
CA PHE A 199 -14.72 15.86 4.48
C PHE A 199 -15.44 17.06 5.11
N ASP A 200 -14.85 17.67 6.15
CA ASP A 200 -15.44 18.81 6.86
C ASP A 200 -15.65 20.02 5.90
N ASP A 201 -14.71 20.28 4.99
CA ASP A 201 -14.80 21.36 3.99
C ASP A 201 -15.91 21.11 2.94
N ALA A 202 -16.27 19.85 2.70
CA ALA A 202 -17.23 19.45 1.66
C ALA A 202 -18.60 19.00 2.21
N VAL A 203 -18.75 18.86 3.52
CA VAL A 203 -19.89 18.16 4.16
C VAL A 203 -21.25 18.74 3.76
N ASP A 204 -21.37 20.06 3.65
CA ASP A 204 -22.63 20.72 3.29
C ASP A 204 -23.06 20.34 1.86
N GLN A 205 -22.11 20.34 0.92
CA GLN A 205 -22.37 19.97 -0.47
C GLN A 205 -22.62 18.48 -0.62
N LEU A 206 -21.92 17.65 0.14
CA LEU A 206 -22.13 16.20 0.19
C LEU A 206 -23.50 15.84 0.77
N THR A 207 -23.94 16.58 1.78
CA THR A 207 -25.27 16.43 2.40
C THR A 207 -26.36 16.78 1.38
N LEU A 208 -26.19 17.88 0.65
CA LEU A 208 -27.10 18.25 -0.44
C LEU A 208 -27.15 17.20 -1.55
N LEU A 209 -25.99 16.66 -1.95
CA LEU A 209 -25.89 15.62 -2.99
C LEU A 209 -26.52 14.28 -2.55
N SER A 210 -26.42 13.96 -1.25
CA SER A 210 -26.98 12.75 -0.65
C SER A 210 -28.48 12.87 -0.33
N GLY A 211 -29.04 14.08 -0.40
CA GLY A 211 -30.41 14.37 -0.04
C GLY A 211 -31.45 13.94 -1.09
N PRO A 212 -32.74 14.13 -0.79
CA PRO A 212 -33.82 13.90 -1.75
C PRO A 212 -33.66 14.73 -3.03
N ALA A 213 -34.09 14.16 -4.16
CA ALA A 213 -34.01 14.85 -5.46
C ALA A 213 -34.74 16.21 -5.49
N ALA A 214 -35.72 16.43 -4.60
CA ALA A 214 -36.43 17.70 -4.45
C ALA A 214 -35.53 18.81 -3.89
N ASP A 215 -34.70 18.51 -2.89
CA ASP A 215 -33.79 19.48 -2.26
C ASP A 215 -32.66 19.83 -3.22
N LEU A 216 -32.15 18.84 -3.95
CA LEU A 216 -31.19 19.04 -5.04
C LEU A 216 -31.74 19.95 -6.14
N ALA A 217 -33.01 19.77 -6.52
CA ALA A 217 -33.68 20.60 -7.51
C ALA A 217 -33.90 22.04 -7.03
N ALA A 218 -34.19 22.23 -5.73
CA ALA A 218 -34.39 23.55 -5.13
C ALA A 218 -33.09 24.35 -4.99
N ALA A 219 -31.95 23.68 -4.79
CA ALA A 219 -30.65 24.31 -4.65
C ALA A 219 -30.07 24.85 -5.97
N ILE A 220 -30.57 24.41 -7.12
CA ILE A 220 -30.07 24.83 -8.43
C ILE A 220 -30.94 25.96 -8.99
N PRO A 221 -30.39 27.17 -9.21
CA PRO A 221 -31.12 28.28 -9.82
C PRO A 221 -31.73 27.92 -11.18
N SER A 222 -32.97 28.37 -11.44
CA SER A 222 -33.58 28.27 -12.77
C SER A 222 -32.91 29.24 -13.73
N ALA A 223 -32.52 28.76 -14.92
CA ALA A 223 -32.07 29.64 -16.00
C ALA A 223 -33.28 30.25 -16.73
N THR A 224 -33.23 31.55 -16.99
CA THR A 224 -34.16 32.22 -17.91
C THR A 224 -33.84 31.84 -19.34
N VAL A 225 -34.83 31.30 -20.07
CA VAL A 225 -34.69 30.88 -21.47
C VAL A 225 -34.68 32.09 -22.39
N SER A 226 -33.55 32.37 -23.04
CA SER A 226 -33.48 33.33 -24.16
C SER A 226 -33.88 32.64 -25.48
N PRO A 227 -34.64 33.29 -26.37
CA PRO A 227 -35.07 32.72 -27.65
C PRO A 227 -33.91 32.31 -28.60
N ASP A 228 -32.70 32.86 -28.40
CA ASP A 228 -31.49 32.49 -29.15
C ASP A 228 -30.87 31.13 -28.76
N ALA A 229 -31.41 30.45 -27.74
CA ALA A 229 -30.95 29.14 -27.27
C ALA A 229 -31.07 27.99 -28.32
N HIS A 230 -31.66 28.25 -29.49
CA HIS A 230 -31.89 27.25 -30.55
C HIS A 230 -31.04 27.48 -31.82
N SER A 231 -30.07 28.39 -31.78
CA SER A 231 -29.22 28.65 -32.95
C SER A 231 -28.49 27.37 -33.41
N PRO A 232 -28.38 27.11 -34.73
CA PRO A 232 -27.66 25.94 -35.24
C PRO A 232 -26.16 25.97 -34.87
N ALA A 233 -25.58 27.15 -34.73
CA ALA A 233 -24.21 27.34 -34.27
C ALA A 233 -24.03 26.87 -32.81
N LEU A 234 -24.94 27.24 -31.90
CA LEU A 234 -24.90 26.80 -30.51
C LEU A 234 -25.10 25.30 -30.39
N ARG A 235 -26.04 24.71 -31.14
CA ARG A 235 -26.25 23.25 -31.14
C ARG A 235 -25.01 22.47 -31.59
N ARG A 236 -24.30 22.98 -32.59
CA ARG A 236 -23.02 22.39 -33.03
C ARG A 236 -21.96 22.52 -31.95
N ALA A 237 -21.79 23.71 -31.36
CA ALA A 237 -20.83 23.94 -30.28
C ALA A 237 -21.07 23.03 -29.05
N VAL A 238 -22.33 22.85 -28.63
CA VAL A 238 -22.73 21.92 -27.57
C VAL A 238 -22.38 20.47 -27.93
N THR A 239 -22.61 20.06 -29.18
CA THR A 239 -22.33 18.69 -29.64
C THR A 239 -20.82 18.43 -29.67
N ASP A 240 -20.04 19.36 -30.21
CA ASP A 240 -18.59 19.26 -30.30
C ASP A 240 -17.97 19.25 -28.89
N LEU A 241 -18.47 20.07 -27.97
CA LEU A 241 -18.02 20.11 -26.57
C LEU A 241 -18.36 18.82 -25.81
N ARG A 242 -19.55 18.22 -26.04
CA ARG A 242 -19.89 16.91 -25.49
C ARG A 242 -18.98 15.80 -25.98
N ALA A 243 -18.62 15.82 -27.27
CA ALA A 243 -17.68 14.86 -27.83
C ALA A 243 -16.30 14.99 -27.17
N ALA A 244 -15.83 16.22 -26.93
CA ALA A 244 -14.58 16.47 -26.22
C ALA A 244 -14.63 16.00 -24.75
N LEU A 245 -15.73 16.25 -24.03
CA LEU A 245 -15.91 15.77 -22.65
C LEU A 245 -15.98 14.23 -22.57
N SER A 246 -16.63 13.58 -23.53
CA SER A 246 -16.64 12.11 -23.62
C SER A 246 -15.23 11.52 -23.84
N ALA A 247 -14.40 12.20 -24.64
CA ALA A 247 -13.00 11.82 -24.78
C ALA A 247 -12.22 11.97 -23.45
N VAL A 248 -12.49 13.04 -22.69
CA VAL A 248 -11.94 13.22 -21.33
C VAL A 248 -12.37 12.09 -20.39
N ASP A 249 -13.64 11.71 -20.36
CA ASP A 249 -14.13 10.60 -19.53
C ASP A 249 -13.48 9.26 -19.90
N SER A 250 -13.23 9.04 -21.19
CA SER A 250 -12.48 7.87 -21.70
C SER A 250 -11.05 7.85 -21.16
N ILE A 251 -10.34 8.99 -21.17
CA ILE A 251 -8.99 9.11 -20.60
C ILE A 251 -9.01 8.78 -19.10
N VAL A 252 -9.93 9.37 -18.34
CA VAL A 252 -10.05 9.14 -16.88
C VAL A 252 -10.32 7.66 -16.58
N SER A 253 -11.24 7.05 -17.31
CA SER A 253 -11.61 5.63 -17.12
C SER A 253 -10.45 4.69 -17.49
N ARG A 254 -9.77 4.93 -18.62
CA ARG A 254 -8.60 4.15 -19.05
C ARG A 254 -7.45 4.27 -18.05
N ARG A 255 -7.19 5.47 -17.54
CA ARG A 255 -6.17 5.70 -16.50
C ARG A 255 -6.46 4.90 -15.24
N HIS A 256 -7.71 4.93 -14.79
CA HIS A 256 -8.14 4.15 -13.62
C HIS A 256 -7.88 2.65 -13.82
N ASN A 257 -8.29 2.10 -14.96
CA ASN A 257 -8.08 0.67 -15.28
C ASN A 257 -6.58 0.30 -15.34
N LEU A 258 -5.74 1.13 -15.96
CA LEU A 258 -4.29 0.89 -16.03
C LEU A 258 -3.63 0.94 -14.65
N ARG A 259 -4.05 1.89 -13.79
CA ARG A 259 -3.57 1.95 -12.40
C ARG A 259 -4.00 0.71 -11.61
N GLN A 260 -5.23 0.26 -11.78
CA GLN A 260 -5.72 -0.96 -11.14
C GLN A 260 -4.90 -2.18 -11.58
N GLN A 261 -4.62 -2.33 -12.88
CA GLN A 261 -3.77 -3.40 -13.40
C GLN A 261 -2.37 -3.42 -12.80
N LEU A 262 -1.79 -2.26 -12.48
CA LEU A 262 -0.48 -2.15 -11.83
C LEU A 262 -0.52 -2.46 -10.32
N SER A 263 -1.70 -2.37 -9.70
CA SER A 263 -1.91 -2.62 -8.26
C SER A 263 -2.33 -4.06 -7.96
N ASP A 264 -2.95 -4.76 -8.91
CA ASP A 264 -3.43 -6.13 -8.69
C ASP A 264 -2.26 -7.13 -8.68
N GLY A 265 -2.31 -8.13 -7.79
CA GLY A 265 -1.52 -9.37 -7.92
C GLY A 265 -0.11 -9.42 -7.28
N GLU A 266 0.30 -8.47 -6.44
CA GLU A 266 1.68 -8.43 -5.89
C GLU A 266 2.13 -9.73 -5.18
N GLU A 267 1.26 -10.36 -4.39
CA GLU A 267 1.60 -11.57 -3.62
C GLU A 267 1.75 -12.81 -4.50
N ASP A 268 0.87 -13.00 -5.49
CA ASP A 268 0.92 -14.13 -6.41
C ASP A 268 2.11 -14.01 -7.38
N GLU A 269 2.38 -12.80 -7.87
CA GLU A 269 3.55 -12.51 -8.71
C GLU A 269 4.87 -12.79 -7.96
N SER A 270 4.97 -12.37 -6.70
CA SER A 270 6.17 -12.62 -5.88
C SER A 270 6.41 -14.12 -5.68
N ALA A 271 5.36 -14.91 -5.49
CA ALA A 271 5.45 -16.37 -5.41
C ALA A 271 5.89 -17.01 -6.73
N GLN A 272 5.41 -16.49 -7.87
CA GLN A 272 5.81 -16.96 -9.20
C GLN A 272 7.28 -16.64 -9.50
N VAL A 273 7.74 -15.43 -9.18
CA VAL A 273 9.16 -15.05 -9.31
C VAL A 273 10.02 -15.91 -8.39
N GLN A 274 9.61 -16.14 -7.14
CA GLN A 274 10.32 -17.03 -6.22
C GLN A 274 10.47 -18.44 -6.81
N LYS A 275 9.41 -18.98 -7.43
CA LYS A 275 9.46 -20.29 -8.07
C LYS A 275 10.44 -20.29 -9.25
N ALA A 276 10.40 -19.28 -10.12
CA ALA A 276 11.32 -19.17 -11.24
C ALA A 276 12.79 -19.06 -10.78
N LEU A 277 13.05 -18.33 -9.70
CA LEU A 277 14.39 -18.21 -9.10
C LEU A 277 14.89 -19.53 -8.48
N LEU A 278 13.99 -20.38 -7.97
CA LEU A 278 14.31 -21.72 -7.49
C LEU A 278 14.63 -22.71 -8.62
N GLU A 279 14.05 -22.49 -9.80
CA GLU A 279 14.27 -23.29 -11.01
C GLU A 279 15.48 -22.81 -11.84
N ALA A 280 16.08 -21.67 -11.49
CA ALA A 280 17.25 -21.12 -12.15
C ALA A 280 18.51 -21.96 -11.88
N ASP A 281 19.32 -22.18 -12.92
CA ASP A 281 20.58 -22.93 -12.82
C ASP A 281 21.66 -22.12 -12.09
N THR A 282 21.69 -20.80 -12.29
CA THR A 282 22.66 -19.89 -11.67
C THR A 282 22.04 -18.54 -11.28
N GLU A 283 22.70 -17.80 -10.38
CA GLU A 283 22.31 -16.42 -10.05
C GLU A 283 22.49 -15.45 -11.24
N GLU A 284 23.27 -15.83 -12.27
CA GLU A 284 23.42 -15.05 -13.51
C GLU A 284 22.12 -14.98 -14.33
N ASP A 285 21.19 -15.90 -14.10
CA ASP A 285 19.89 -15.97 -14.78
C ASP A 285 18.84 -15.03 -14.14
N TYR A 286 19.09 -14.54 -12.92
CA TYR A 286 18.12 -13.73 -12.16
C TYR A 286 17.70 -12.44 -12.89
N PRO A 287 18.59 -11.67 -13.52
CA PRO A 287 18.20 -10.46 -14.25
C PRO A 287 17.20 -10.75 -15.38
N ALA A 288 17.35 -11.87 -16.10
CA ALA A 288 16.43 -12.25 -17.17
C ALA A 288 15.04 -12.61 -16.62
N ILE A 289 15.00 -13.35 -15.50
CA ILE A 289 13.75 -13.68 -14.79
C ILE A 289 13.04 -12.40 -14.34
N PHE A 290 13.80 -11.44 -13.79
CA PHE A 290 13.24 -10.14 -13.41
C PHE A 290 12.71 -9.37 -14.63
N ASP A 291 13.44 -9.37 -15.73
CA ASP A 291 13.03 -8.66 -16.94
C ASP A 291 11.75 -9.23 -17.55
N ASP A 292 11.62 -10.55 -17.58
CA ASP A 292 10.41 -11.24 -18.04
C ASP A 292 9.23 -10.94 -17.11
N ALA A 293 9.43 -11.03 -15.79
CA ALA A 293 8.40 -10.73 -14.80
C ALA A 293 7.99 -9.24 -14.80
N LEU A 294 8.89 -8.33 -15.15
CA LEU A 294 8.61 -6.88 -15.24
C LEU A 294 8.08 -6.45 -16.61
N ALA A 295 8.17 -7.28 -17.65
CA ALA A 295 7.74 -6.91 -19.00
C ALA A 295 6.27 -6.46 -19.09
N PRO A 296 5.30 -7.14 -18.44
CA PRO A 296 3.90 -6.68 -18.42
C PRO A 296 3.76 -5.32 -17.73
N HIS A 297 4.45 -5.12 -16.60
CA HIS A 297 4.45 -3.86 -15.86
C HIS A 297 5.01 -2.70 -16.70
N ARG A 298 6.11 -2.94 -17.43
CA ARG A 298 6.69 -1.96 -18.37
C ARG A 298 5.72 -1.60 -19.49
N GLN A 299 4.98 -2.58 -20.02
CA GLN A 299 3.97 -2.34 -21.05
C GLN A 299 2.83 -1.47 -20.52
N THR A 300 2.33 -1.75 -19.31
CA THR A 300 1.26 -0.97 -18.69
C THR A 300 1.73 0.45 -18.32
N VAL A 301 2.96 0.60 -17.83
CA VAL A 301 3.58 1.92 -17.58
C VAL A 301 3.72 2.71 -18.89
N ALA A 302 4.17 2.09 -19.98
CA ALA A 302 4.26 2.74 -21.29
C ALA A 302 2.87 3.15 -21.81
N ALA A 303 1.84 2.33 -21.60
CA ALA A 303 0.46 2.67 -21.94
C ALA A 303 -0.06 3.87 -21.11
N LEU A 304 0.31 3.96 -19.84
CA LEU A 304 -0.04 5.08 -18.97
C LEU A 304 0.65 6.38 -19.42
N GLN A 305 1.92 6.31 -19.84
CA GLN A 305 2.64 7.44 -20.42
C GLN A 305 2.01 7.92 -21.72
N ALA A 306 1.73 7.00 -22.65
CA ALA A 306 1.06 7.31 -23.92
C ALA A 306 -0.33 7.93 -23.72
N LEU A 307 -1.07 7.50 -22.68
CA LEU A 307 -2.34 8.10 -22.30
C LEU A 307 -2.17 9.54 -21.82
N GLY A 308 -1.04 9.85 -21.19
CA GLY A 308 -0.64 11.21 -20.84
C GLY A 308 -0.42 12.11 -22.05
N ASP A 309 0.28 11.61 -23.06
CA ASP A 309 0.48 12.33 -24.33
C ASP A 309 -0.86 12.53 -25.07
N GLU A 310 -1.73 11.51 -25.04
CA GLU A 310 -3.10 11.59 -25.60
C GLU A 310 -3.93 12.68 -24.88
N GLN A 311 -3.76 12.82 -23.57
CA GLN A 311 -4.47 13.85 -22.79
C GLN A 311 -4.17 15.26 -23.28
N GLU A 312 -2.93 15.58 -23.65
CA GLU A 312 -2.57 16.93 -24.14
C GLU A 312 -3.40 17.29 -25.39
N THR A 313 -3.50 16.36 -26.34
CA THR A 313 -4.32 16.55 -27.55
C THR A 313 -5.80 16.67 -27.23
N VAL A 314 -6.31 15.88 -26.27
CA VAL A 314 -7.71 15.97 -25.83
C VAL A 314 -8.01 17.32 -25.17
N LEU A 315 -7.10 17.83 -24.33
CA LEU A 315 -7.25 19.12 -23.67
C LEU A 315 -7.19 20.30 -24.64
N GLU A 316 -6.34 20.25 -25.68
CA GLU A 316 -6.34 21.25 -26.74
C GLU A 316 -7.67 21.29 -27.51
N ASN A 317 -8.21 20.12 -27.85
CA ASN A 317 -9.50 20.01 -28.53
C ASN A 317 -10.65 20.49 -27.63
N LEU A 318 -10.61 20.16 -26.34
CA LEU A 318 -11.56 20.63 -25.34
C LEU A 318 -11.54 22.16 -25.22
N SER A 319 -10.35 22.75 -25.11
CA SER A 319 -10.17 24.21 -25.03
C SER A 319 -10.77 24.91 -26.25
N ARG A 320 -10.45 24.41 -27.46
CA ARG A 320 -11.01 24.94 -28.71
C ARG A 320 -12.54 24.82 -28.77
N ALA A 321 -13.09 23.68 -28.37
CA ALA A 321 -14.53 23.48 -28.32
C ALA A 321 -15.19 24.41 -27.30
N ASN A 322 -14.54 24.64 -26.16
CA ASN A 322 -14.99 25.54 -25.11
C ASN A 322 -14.99 27.01 -25.56
N ASP A 323 -13.98 27.46 -26.32
CA ASP A 323 -13.96 28.82 -26.88
C ASP A 323 -15.15 29.06 -27.81
N VAL A 324 -15.39 28.13 -28.75
CA VAL A 324 -16.54 28.20 -29.67
C VAL A 324 -17.87 28.19 -28.91
N PHE A 325 -17.97 27.38 -27.86
CA PHE A 325 -19.14 27.33 -26.99
C PHE A 325 -19.34 28.63 -26.20
N THR A 326 -18.27 29.21 -25.66
CA THR A 326 -18.32 30.48 -24.90
C THR A 326 -18.73 31.64 -25.80
N ASP A 327 -18.21 31.69 -27.02
CA ASP A 327 -18.61 32.67 -28.04
C ASP A 327 -20.10 32.54 -28.40
N ALA A 328 -20.58 31.31 -28.58
CA ALA A 328 -21.98 31.03 -28.92
C ALA A 328 -22.96 31.33 -27.76
N THR A 329 -22.47 31.42 -26.52
CA THR A 329 -23.30 31.59 -25.31
C THR A 329 -23.26 33.00 -24.73
N ARG A 330 -22.33 33.87 -25.19
CA ARG A 330 -22.14 35.27 -24.73
C ARG A 330 -23.41 36.12 -24.71
N GLY A 331 -24.43 35.80 -25.51
CA GLY A 331 -25.69 36.54 -25.61
C GLY A 331 -26.89 35.96 -24.84
N LEU A 332 -26.75 34.83 -24.14
CA LEU A 332 -27.88 34.05 -23.61
C LEU A 332 -28.39 34.46 -22.22
N GLY A 333 -27.83 35.51 -21.61
CA GLY A 333 -28.22 36.01 -20.27
C GLY A 333 -27.42 35.37 -19.13
N ASP A 334 -27.67 35.81 -17.88
CA ASP A 334 -26.91 35.39 -16.70
C ASP A 334 -27.30 33.98 -16.22
N SER A 335 -26.65 32.96 -16.79
CA SER A 335 -26.71 31.57 -16.30
C SER A 335 -25.60 31.26 -15.28
N SER A 336 -24.81 32.26 -14.85
CA SER A 336 -23.60 32.06 -14.04
C SER A 336 -23.91 31.38 -12.70
N GLY A 337 -25.01 31.77 -12.03
CA GLY A 337 -25.42 31.17 -10.76
C GLY A 337 -25.79 29.69 -10.89
N ARG A 338 -26.50 29.31 -11.96
CA ARG A 338 -26.84 27.91 -12.26
C ARG A 338 -25.60 27.08 -12.59
N THR A 339 -24.72 27.62 -13.43
CA THR A 339 -23.45 26.98 -13.78
C THR A 339 -22.60 26.69 -12.55
N LYS A 340 -22.44 27.67 -11.64
CA LYS A 340 -21.69 27.50 -10.40
C LYS A 340 -22.30 26.43 -9.49
N ALA A 341 -23.63 26.40 -9.35
CA ALA A 341 -24.31 25.40 -8.54
C ALA A 341 -24.11 23.98 -9.09
N LEU A 342 -24.24 23.80 -10.41
CA LEU A 342 -24.01 22.50 -11.07
C LEU A 342 -22.55 22.06 -10.96
N GLN A 343 -21.61 22.99 -11.13
CA GLN A 343 -20.19 22.69 -10.97
C GLN A 343 -19.85 22.31 -9.53
N ALA A 344 -20.39 23.00 -8.53
CA ALA A 344 -20.19 22.67 -7.13
C ALA A 344 -20.69 21.26 -6.79
N LEU A 345 -21.84 20.85 -7.32
CA LEU A 345 -22.39 19.51 -7.14
C LEU A 345 -21.56 18.42 -7.84
N GLU A 346 -21.01 18.72 -9.02
CA GLU A 346 -20.11 17.81 -9.71
C GLU A 346 -18.77 17.66 -8.96
N THR A 347 -18.21 18.76 -8.47
CA THR A 347 -17.04 18.74 -7.59
C THR A 347 -17.33 17.94 -6.33
N ALA A 348 -18.50 18.12 -5.70
CA ALA A 348 -18.90 17.38 -4.52
C ALA A 348 -18.98 15.87 -4.79
N HIS A 349 -19.50 15.44 -5.94
CA HIS A 349 -19.48 14.02 -6.32
C HIS A 349 -18.06 13.49 -6.50
N GLY A 350 -17.16 14.26 -7.11
CA GLY A 350 -15.74 13.93 -7.21
C GLY A 350 -15.09 13.76 -5.83
N THR A 351 -15.30 14.73 -4.94
CA THR A 351 -14.82 14.70 -3.55
C THR A 351 -15.38 13.51 -2.78
N TRP A 352 -16.67 13.19 -2.95
CA TRP A 352 -17.29 12.02 -2.35
C TRP A 352 -16.59 10.72 -2.75
N ARG A 353 -16.31 10.54 -4.05
CA ARG A 353 -15.61 9.34 -4.55
C ARG A 353 -14.22 9.23 -3.94
N THR A 354 -13.46 10.33 -3.94
CA THR A 354 -12.13 10.37 -3.33
C THR A 354 -12.18 10.03 -1.84
N LEU A 355 -13.08 10.65 -1.08
CA LEU A 355 -13.26 10.37 0.34
C LEU A 355 -13.65 8.92 0.61
N ARG A 356 -14.56 8.36 -0.19
CA ARG A 356 -14.97 6.94 -0.09
C ARG A 356 -13.79 6.01 -0.31
N ASP A 357 -12.96 6.29 -1.33
CA ASP A 357 -11.82 5.43 -1.65
C ASP A 357 -10.74 5.54 -0.56
N HIS A 358 -10.42 6.76 -0.10
CA HIS A 358 -9.45 6.99 0.98
C HIS A 358 -9.89 6.40 2.33
N THR A 359 -11.18 6.54 2.68
CA THR A 359 -11.71 5.97 3.93
C THR A 359 -11.72 4.44 3.91
N ARG A 360 -12.00 3.82 2.76
CA ARG A 360 -11.87 2.35 2.59
C ARG A 360 -10.42 1.88 2.74
N GLU A 361 -9.47 2.63 2.20
CA GLU A 361 -8.04 2.32 2.35
C GLU A 361 -7.59 2.48 3.81
N GLY A 362 -7.99 3.57 4.48
CA GLY A 362 -7.74 3.79 5.90
C GLY A 362 -8.31 2.67 6.78
N ALA A 363 -9.55 2.24 6.53
CA ALA A 363 -10.16 1.14 7.27
C ALA A 363 -9.36 -0.18 7.11
N LYS A 364 -8.91 -0.50 5.89
CA LYS A 364 -8.05 -1.67 5.65
C LYS A 364 -6.70 -1.55 6.37
N PHE A 365 -6.06 -0.38 6.31
CA PHE A 365 -4.81 -0.12 7.01
C PHE A 365 -4.94 -0.38 8.52
N TYR A 366 -5.98 0.19 9.15
CA TYR A 366 -6.20 0.01 10.58
C TYR A 366 -6.55 -1.43 10.96
N GLN A 367 -7.25 -2.17 10.09
CA GLN A 367 -7.48 -3.60 10.28
C GLN A 367 -6.17 -4.39 10.29
N GLU A 368 -5.26 -4.15 9.33
CA GLU A 368 -3.99 -4.85 9.22
C GLU A 368 -3.01 -4.49 10.35
N ILE A 369 -2.91 -3.20 10.71
CA ILE A 369 -2.03 -2.78 11.79
C ILE A 369 -2.49 -3.30 13.16
N THR A 370 -3.80 -3.39 13.38
CA THR A 370 -4.37 -3.98 14.59
C THR A 370 -3.97 -5.45 14.71
N LYS A 371 -4.06 -6.24 13.63
CA LYS A 371 -3.61 -7.65 13.64
C LYS A 371 -2.11 -7.79 13.96
N MET A 372 -1.27 -6.92 13.40
CA MET A 372 0.17 -6.92 13.69
C MET A 372 0.45 -6.60 15.17
N LEU A 373 -0.28 -5.64 15.74
CA LEU A 373 -0.17 -5.28 17.15
C LEU A 373 -0.70 -6.39 18.08
N GLU A 374 -1.80 -7.06 17.72
CA GLU A 374 -2.32 -8.21 18.47
C GLU A 374 -1.27 -9.35 18.49
N SER A 375 -0.66 -9.67 17.36
CA SER A 375 0.44 -10.65 17.27
C SER A 375 1.68 -10.23 18.07
N LEU A 376 2.03 -8.94 18.05
CA LEU A 376 3.12 -8.41 18.87
C LEU A 376 2.82 -8.52 20.38
N LYS A 377 1.58 -8.23 20.78
CA LYS A 377 1.11 -8.39 22.16
C LYS A 377 1.15 -9.83 22.63
N GLU A 378 0.74 -10.79 21.82
CA GLU A 378 0.85 -12.22 22.15
C GLU A 378 2.30 -12.64 22.39
N ARG A 379 3.22 -12.20 21.52
CA ARG A 379 4.66 -12.47 21.68
C ARG A 379 5.25 -11.79 22.91
N ALA A 380 4.89 -10.53 23.19
CA ALA A 380 5.32 -9.83 24.40
C ALA A 380 4.79 -10.54 25.66
N THR A 381 3.52 -10.95 25.67
CA THR A 381 2.92 -11.69 26.78
C THR A 381 3.62 -13.02 27.02
N THR A 382 3.97 -13.75 25.96
CA THR A 382 4.71 -15.01 26.02
C THR A 382 6.13 -14.79 26.56
N PHE A 383 6.80 -13.73 26.10
CA PHE A 383 8.11 -13.34 26.61
C PHE A 383 8.07 -13.07 28.12
N VAL A 384 7.12 -12.25 28.58
CA VAL A 384 6.96 -11.93 30.00
C VAL A 384 6.64 -13.19 30.83
N HIS A 385 5.78 -14.09 30.34
CA HIS A 385 5.50 -15.38 31.01
C HIS A 385 6.73 -16.28 31.12
N GLY A 386 7.54 -16.36 30.06
CA GLY A 386 8.80 -17.10 30.10
C GLY A 386 9.75 -16.52 31.15
N ARG A 387 9.82 -15.18 31.22
CA ARG A 387 10.65 -14.47 32.19
C ARG A 387 10.17 -14.65 33.63
N ASP A 388 8.86 -14.72 33.87
CA ASP A 388 8.27 -15.00 35.18
C ASP A 388 8.46 -16.47 35.61
N THR A 389 8.46 -17.40 34.64
CA THR A 389 8.72 -18.82 34.92
C THR A 389 10.18 -19.06 35.32
N GLU A 390 11.13 -18.57 34.51
CA GLU A 390 12.57 -18.61 34.83
C GLU A 390 12.88 -17.94 36.17
N LEU A 391 12.17 -16.85 36.48
CA LEU A 391 12.27 -16.16 37.75
C LEU A 391 11.91 -17.09 38.92
N LYS A 392 10.74 -17.72 38.87
CA LYS A 392 10.24 -18.57 39.97
C LYS A 392 11.17 -19.75 40.21
N GLU A 393 11.72 -20.32 39.15
CA GLU A 393 12.72 -21.39 39.23
C GLU A 393 14.02 -20.91 39.90
N LEU A 394 14.50 -19.72 39.53
CA LEU A 394 15.72 -19.15 40.11
C LEU A 394 15.54 -18.78 41.59
N GLU A 395 14.40 -18.18 41.96
CA GLU A 395 14.10 -17.84 43.35
C GLU A 395 13.98 -19.10 44.21
N ALA A 396 13.30 -20.15 43.72
CA ALA A 396 13.24 -21.44 44.42
C ALA A 396 14.63 -22.06 44.61
N ALA A 397 15.51 -21.99 43.60
CA ALA A 397 16.88 -22.48 43.70
C ALA A 397 17.72 -21.68 44.72
N LEU A 398 17.54 -20.37 44.78
CA LEU A 398 18.23 -19.48 45.71
C LEU A 398 17.71 -19.62 47.16
N GLU A 399 16.43 -19.92 47.35
CA GLU A 399 15.82 -20.15 48.66
C GLU A 399 16.14 -21.54 49.22
N TYR A 400 16.23 -22.57 48.37
CA TYR A 400 16.55 -23.94 48.80
C TYR A 400 18.03 -24.15 49.17
N HIS A 401 18.93 -23.22 48.78
CA HIS A 401 20.35 -23.23 49.16
C HIS A 401 20.76 -21.90 49.83
N PRO A 402 20.36 -21.66 51.09
CA PRO A 402 20.88 -20.53 51.84
C PRO A 402 22.34 -20.82 52.23
N ALA A 403 23.27 -20.19 51.51
CA ALA A 403 24.71 -20.13 51.77
C ALA A 403 25.49 -21.44 51.64
N GLN A 404 26.02 -21.68 50.45
CA GLN A 404 27.45 -22.02 50.35
C GLN A 404 28.16 -20.88 49.60
N PRO A 405 29.23 -20.28 50.17
CA PRO A 405 30.09 -19.41 49.39
C PRO A 405 30.70 -20.27 48.28
N GLN A 406 30.37 -19.96 47.02
CA GLN A 406 31.11 -20.54 45.91
C GLN A 406 32.59 -20.16 46.09
N PRO A 407 33.52 -21.13 46.06
CA PRO A 407 34.92 -20.78 45.91
C PRO A 407 35.05 -19.98 44.62
N SER A 408 35.78 -18.87 44.68
CA SER A 408 36.22 -18.12 43.52
C SER A 408 37.04 -19.04 42.61
N HIS A 409 36.37 -19.76 41.72
CA HIS A 409 37.03 -20.35 40.57
C HIS A 409 37.28 -19.22 39.58
N GLN A 410 38.48 -18.65 39.67
CA GLN A 410 39.08 -17.99 38.52
C GLN A 410 39.02 -18.99 37.35
N PRO A 411 38.42 -18.64 36.21
CA PRO A 411 38.59 -19.45 35.02
C PRO A 411 40.06 -19.31 34.59
N SER A 412 40.84 -20.35 34.83
CA SER A 412 42.11 -20.54 34.13
C SER A 412 41.78 -20.80 32.66
N TYR A 413 41.71 -19.74 31.87
CA TYR A 413 41.78 -19.85 30.42
C TYR A 413 43.17 -20.38 30.06
N GLN A 414 43.30 -21.71 29.93
CA GLN A 414 44.29 -22.25 29.00
C GLN A 414 43.83 -21.79 27.60
N GLN A 415 44.56 -20.84 27.04
CA GLN A 415 44.44 -20.44 25.66
C GLN A 415 44.74 -21.65 24.78
N GLN A 416 43.71 -22.34 24.30
CA GLN A 416 43.76 -23.00 23.00
C GLN A 416 43.36 -21.95 21.95
N PRO A 417 44.13 -21.79 20.86
CA PRO A 417 43.70 -20.92 19.77
C PRO A 417 42.41 -21.49 19.15
N PRO A 418 41.39 -20.67 18.88
CA PRO A 418 40.14 -21.13 18.30
C PRO A 418 40.38 -21.60 16.85
N PRO A 419 39.69 -22.65 16.37
CA PRO A 419 39.55 -22.85 14.93
C PRO A 419 38.85 -21.61 14.35
N GLN A 420 39.41 -21.07 13.28
CA GLN A 420 38.84 -19.95 12.52
C GLN A 420 37.49 -20.38 11.92
N HIS A 421 36.41 -20.19 12.67
CA HIS A 421 35.07 -20.14 12.10
C HIS A 421 34.78 -18.70 11.70
N ALA A 422 34.42 -18.53 10.43
CA ALA A 422 33.92 -17.30 9.85
C ALA A 422 32.77 -16.71 10.71
N PRO A 423 32.60 -15.37 10.74
CA PRO A 423 31.64 -14.72 11.61
C PRO A 423 30.22 -15.25 11.37
N TYR A 424 29.64 -15.81 12.44
CA TYR A 424 28.21 -16.10 12.52
C TYR A 424 27.47 -14.76 12.38
N GLN A 425 26.87 -14.54 11.21
CA GLN A 425 25.93 -13.46 11.03
C GLN A 425 24.62 -13.81 11.77
N PRO A 426 23.98 -12.85 12.45
CA PRO A 426 22.70 -13.10 13.09
C PRO A 426 21.69 -13.52 12.03
N SER A 427 20.97 -14.63 12.30
CA SER A 427 19.81 -15.03 11.54
C SER A 427 18.84 -13.86 11.46
N TYR A 428 18.69 -13.26 10.28
CA TYR A 428 17.66 -12.27 10.01
C TYR A 428 16.31 -12.96 10.20
N GLN A 429 15.66 -12.67 11.33
CA GLN A 429 14.26 -12.96 11.52
C GLN A 429 13.49 -12.33 10.36
N GLN A 430 12.59 -13.11 9.77
CA GLN A 430 11.67 -12.66 8.73
C GLN A 430 11.10 -11.30 9.12
N GLN A 431 11.33 -10.26 8.32
CA GLN A 431 10.53 -9.06 8.44
C GLN A 431 9.11 -9.44 7.99
N PRO A 432 8.08 -9.27 8.83
CA PRO A 432 6.72 -9.29 8.35
C PRO A 432 6.58 -8.28 7.21
N TYR A 433 5.82 -8.61 6.17
CA TYR A 433 5.40 -7.61 5.19
C TYR A 433 4.54 -6.57 5.93
N PHE A 434 4.96 -5.30 5.91
CA PHE A 434 4.21 -4.21 6.53
C PHE A 434 3.43 -3.48 5.44
N PRO A 435 2.11 -3.28 5.60
CA PRO A 435 1.37 -2.41 4.70
C PRO A 435 2.00 -1.03 4.69
N ALA A 436 2.30 -0.53 3.50
CA ALA A 436 2.77 0.84 3.31
C ALA A 436 1.66 1.82 3.73
N ALA A 437 2.03 2.93 4.36
CA ALA A 437 1.08 4.01 4.60
C ALA A 437 0.55 4.53 3.25
N PRO A 438 -0.76 4.83 3.14
CA PRO A 438 -1.28 5.51 1.96
C PRO A 438 -0.53 6.83 1.74
N PRO A 439 -0.23 7.20 0.50
CA PRO A 439 0.35 8.51 0.21
C PRO A 439 -0.56 9.64 0.73
N PRO A 440 0.00 10.83 1.03
CA PRO A 440 -0.76 11.98 1.51
C PRO A 440 -1.83 12.47 0.53
#